data_AF-A0A6G9YHE7-F1
#
_entry.id   AF-A0A6G9YHE7-F1
#
_cell.length_a   1.000
_cell.length_b   1.000
_cell.length_c   1.000
_cell.angle_alpha   90.00
_cell.angle_beta   90.00
_cell.angle_gamma   90.00
#
_symmetry.space_group_name_H-M   'P 1'
#
loop_
_entity.id
_entity.type
_entity.pdbx_description
1 polymer ?
#
loop_
_entity_poly.entity_id
_entity_poly.type
_entity_poly.pdbx_seq_one_letter_code
_entity_poly.pdbx_strand_id
1 'polypeptide(L)'
;MSNKHNLVYFESPSMRGLYADMEQWQQSNDQRLLSISVQQDGGNYCCIALTNPAEVVITSVDGHHHASVSRFGLLAVDTQQ
;
A
#
# COMPACT_ATOMS: atom_id res chain seq x y z
N MET A 1 0.61 15.48 11.46
CA MET A 1 0.35 14.88 10.13
C MET A 1 1.70 14.53 9.51
N SER A 2 2.26 13.38 9.88
CA SER A 2 3.60 13.00 9.42
C SER A 2 3.47 11.97 8.30
N ASN A 3 3.72 12.45 7.09
CA ASN A 3 3.95 11.76 5.82
C ASN A 3 3.30 10.38 5.56
N LYS A 4 2.29 10.40 4.67
CA LYS A 4 1.72 9.25 3.94
C LYS A 4 2.72 8.70 2.91
N HIS A 5 3.92 8.31 3.33
CA HIS A 5 4.87 7.70 2.39
C HIS A 5 4.45 6.26 2.13
N ASN A 6 3.74 6.06 1.03
CA ASN A 6 3.41 4.74 0.52
C ASN A 6 4.48 4.20 -0.42
N LEU A 7 5.70 4.74 -0.39
CA LEU A 7 6.80 4.38 -1.27
C LEU A 7 7.96 3.83 -0.43
N VAL A 8 8.45 2.64 -0.78
CA VAL A 8 9.56 1.97 -0.09
C VAL A 8 10.59 1.54 -1.13
N TYR A 9 11.87 1.64 -0.78
CA TYR A 9 12.99 1.23 -1.62
C TYR A 9 13.73 0.04 -1.00
N PHE A 10 14.12 -0.91 -1.84
CA PHE A 10 14.95 -2.05 -1.48
C PHE A 10 16.10 -2.20 -2.48
N GLU A 11 17.24 -2.68 -2.02
CA GLU A 11 18.40 -2.94 -2.87
C GLU A 11 19.11 -4.21 -2.40
N SER A 12 19.47 -5.07 -3.33
CA SER A 12 20.24 -6.26 -3.01
C SER A 12 21.12 -6.72 -4.18
N PRO A 13 22.33 -7.28 -3.92
CA PRO A 13 23.16 -7.87 -4.98
C PRO A 13 22.54 -9.08 -5.67
N SER A 14 21.42 -9.60 -5.17
CA SER A 14 20.70 -10.72 -5.79
C SER A 14 19.19 -10.56 -5.67
N MET A 15 18.45 -11.10 -6.65
CA MET A 15 16.98 -11.17 -6.57
C MET A 15 16.49 -11.91 -5.32
N ARG A 16 17.22 -12.93 -4.86
CA ARG A 16 16.85 -13.68 -3.64
C ARG A 16 16.97 -12.82 -2.39
N GLY A 17 18.04 -12.05 -2.27
CA GLY A 17 18.22 -11.11 -1.17
C GLY A 17 17.13 -10.04 -1.21
N LEU A 18 16.87 -9.46 -2.39
CA LEU A 18 15.81 -8.47 -2.57
C LEU A 18 14.44 -9.00 -2.13
N TYR A 19 14.12 -10.25 -2.46
CA TYR A 19 12.90 -10.91 -2.01
C TYR A 19 12.83 -11.04 -0.48
N ALA A 20 13.91 -11.50 0.15
CA ALA A 20 13.98 -11.64 1.60
C ALA A 20 13.83 -10.29 2.32
N ASP A 21 14.45 -9.24 1.80
CA ASP A 21 14.37 -7.89 2.35
C ASP A 21 12.92 -7.35 2.27
N MET A 22 12.25 -7.56 1.13
CA MET A 22 10.83 -7.21 0.97
C MET A 22 9.92 -8.00 1.92
N GLU A 23 10.15 -9.31 2.08
CA GLU A 23 9.37 -10.18 2.97
C GLU A 23 9.53 -9.78 4.44
N GLN A 24 10.77 -9.54 4.88
CA GLN A 24 11.08 -9.09 6.23
C GLN A 24 10.44 -7.73 6.53
N TRP A 25 10.49 -6.80 5.58
CA TRP A 25 9.87 -5.49 5.74
C TRP A 25 8.35 -5.60 5.92
N GLN A 26 7.67 -6.42 5.10
CA GLN A 26 6.22 -6.61 5.22
C GLN A 26 5.82 -7.15 6.60
N GLN A 27 6.57 -8.15 7.10
CA GLN A 27 6.34 -8.74 8.42
C GLN A 27 6.59 -7.73 9.55
N SER A 28 7.66 -6.94 9.44
CA SER A 28 8.07 -6.00 10.50
C SER A 28 7.14 -4.78 10.62
N ASN A 29 6.47 -4.41 9.53
CA ASN A 29 5.61 -3.23 9.47
C ASN A 29 4.11 -3.55 9.50
N ASP A 30 3.73 -4.83 9.53
CA ASP A 30 2.35 -5.30 9.37
C ASP A 30 1.64 -4.65 8.16
N GLN A 31 2.38 -4.52 7.06
CA GLN A 31 1.94 -3.86 5.83
C GLN A 31 2.22 -4.74 4.61
N ARG A 32 1.35 -4.62 3.59
CA ARG A 32 1.52 -5.30 2.31
C ARG A 32 2.05 -4.34 1.25
N LEU A 33 2.97 -4.82 0.43
CA LEU A 33 3.36 -4.18 -0.83
C LEU A 33 2.24 -4.43 -1.85
N LEU A 34 1.69 -3.37 -2.42
CA LEU A 34 0.65 -3.41 -3.46
C LEU A 34 1.22 -3.55 -4.86
N SER A 35 2.35 -2.91 -5.11
CA SER A 35 3.00 -2.89 -6.42
C SER A 35 4.51 -2.82 -6.23
N ILE A 36 5.26 -3.47 -7.11
CA ILE A 36 6.73 -3.48 -7.09
C ILE A 36 7.26 -3.25 -8.50
N SER A 37 8.36 -2.53 -8.61
CA SER A 37 9.12 -2.36 -9.84
C SER A 37 10.59 -2.64 -9.53
N VAL A 38 11.13 -3.70 -10.15
CA VAL A 38 12.53 -4.10 -9.98
C VAL A 38 13.33 -3.73 -11.22
N GLN A 39 14.46 -3.07 -11.02
CA GLN A 39 15.42 -2.72 -12.07
C GLN A 39 16.82 -3.11 -11.63
N GLN A 40 17.71 -3.34 -12.59
CA GLN A 40 19.14 -3.51 -12.30
C GLN A 40 19.83 -2.15 -12.39
N ASP A 41 20.61 -1.81 -11.38
CA ASP A 41 21.43 -0.60 -11.34
C ASP A 41 22.75 -0.90 -10.62
N GLY A 42 23.89 -0.46 -11.18
CA GLY A 42 25.20 -0.64 -10.55
C GLY A 42 25.63 -2.08 -10.23
N GLY A 43 25.03 -3.10 -10.85
CA GLY A 43 25.27 -4.52 -10.52
C GLY A 43 24.41 -5.07 -9.38
N ASN A 44 23.51 -4.26 -8.83
CA ASN A 44 22.51 -4.64 -7.85
C ASN A 44 21.12 -4.72 -8.49
N TYR A 45 20.19 -5.33 -7.75
CA TYR A 45 18.76 -5.27 -8.02
C TYR A 45 18.14 -4.25 -7.08
N CYS A 46 17.48 -3.25 -7.67
CA CYS A 46 16.82 -2.14 -7.00
C CYS A 46 15.31 -2.30 -7.15
N CYS A 47 14.55 -2.19 -6.07
CA CYS A 47 13.10 -2.26 -6.08
C CYS A 47 12.49 -0.99 -5.52
N ILE A 48 11.55 -0.40 -6.25
CA ILE A 48 10.63 0.60 -5.72
C ILE A 48 9.28 -0.09 -5.52
N ALA A 49 8.75 -0.04 -4.31
CA ALA A 49 7.49 -0.66 -3.94
C ALA A 49 6.49 0.37 -3.44
N LEU A 50 5.22 0.18 -3.79
CA LEU A 50 4.10 0.91 -3.23
C LEU A 50 3.46 0.09 -2.11
N THR A 51 3.24 0.70 -0.95
CA THR A 51 2.49 0.09 0.15
C THR A 51 1.02 0.52 0.08
N ASN A 52 0.14 -0.25 0.70
CA ASN A 52 -1.24 0.21 0.83
C ASN A 52 -1.25 1.48 1.68
N PRO A 53 -1.80 2.61 1.22
CA PRO A 53 -2.10 3.69 2.13
C PRO A 53 -2.92 3.10 3.30
N ALA A 54 -2.56 3.46 4.52
CA ALA A 54 -3.17 2.92 5.74
C ALA A 54 -4.70 3.15 5.83
N GLU A 55 -5.28 3.88 4.88
CA GLU A 55 -6.70 4.23 4.83
C GLU A 55 -7.19 4.25 3.37
N VAL A 56 -8.06 3.31 3.02
CA VAL A 56 -8.86 3.36 1.80
C VAL A 56 -10.21 3.95 2.17
N VAL A 57 -10.50 5.15 1.68
CA VAL A 57 -11.78 5.81 1.90
C VAL A 57 -12.69 5.51 0.70
N ILE A 58 -13.79 4.79 0.93
CA ILE A 58 -14.81 4.56 -0.10
C ILE A 58 -15.74 5.78 -0.09
N THR A 59 -15.81 6.47 -1.22
CA THR A 59 -16.67 7.66 -1.38
C THR A 59 -17.60 7.57 -2.58
N SER A 60 -18.59 8.46 -2.66
CA SER A 60 -19.35 8.73 -3.88
C SER A 60 -18.44 9.21 -5.01
N VAL A 61 -18.97 9.22 -6.24
CA VAL A 61 -18.25 9.63 -7.46
C VAL A 61 -17.71 11.08 -7.37
N ASP A 62 -18.41 11.95 -6.65
CA ASP A 62 -18.01 13.34 -6.39
C ASP A 62 -17.11 13.51 -5.15
N GLY A 63 -16.85 12.42 -4.40
CA GLY A 63 -16.04 12.43 -3.19
C GLY A 63 -16.72 13.00 -1.94
N HIS A 64 -18.00 13.40 -2.00
CA HIS A 64 -18.67 14.09 -0.90
C HIS A 64 -19.27 13.18 0.18
N HIS A 65 -19.61 11.94 -0.18
CA HIS A 65 -20.27 11.00 0.71
C HIS A 65 -19.36 9.82 0.98
N HIS A 66 -19.34 9.33 2.22
CA HIS A 66 -18.49 8.21 2.64
C HIS A 66 -19.33 6.94 2.83
N ALA A 67 -18.70 5.78 2.67
CA ALA A 67 -19.35 4.51 2.97
C ALA A 67 -19.60 4.34 4.47
N SER A 68 -20.79 3.85 4.82
CA SER A 68 -21.18 3.49 6.19
C SER A 68 -21.74 2.06 6.23
N VAL A 69 -21.62 1.40 7.39
CA VAL A 69 -22.21 0.08 7.64
C VAL A 69 -23.49 0.27 8.45
N SER A 70 -24.63 -0.11 7.87
CA SER A 70 -25.92 -0.05 8.57
C SER A 70 -26.06 -1.13 9.64
N ARG A 71 -27.04 -0.99 10.52
CA ARG A 71 -27.37 -1.99 11.57
C ARG A 71 -27.71 -3.39 11.05
N PHE A 72 -27.97 -3.53 9.74
CA PHE A 72 -28.28 -4.80 9.08
C PHE A 72 -27.07 -5.43 8.36
N GLY A 73 -25.88 -4.84 8.49
CA GLY A 73 -24.65 -5.33 7.86
C GLY A 73 -24.48 -4.96 6.39
N LEU A 74 -25.29 -4.04 5.88
CA LEU A 74 -25.14 -3.50 4.52
C LEU A 74 -24.10 -2.38 4.49
N LEU A 75 -23.16 -2.45 3.54
CA LEU A 75 -22.23 -1.38 3.21
C LEU A 75 -22.83 -0.53 2.06
N ALA A 76 -23.04 0.75 2.31
CA ALA A 76 -23.54 1.70 1.30
C ALA A 76 -22.87 3.07 1.46
N VAL A 77 -22.78 3.83 0.37
CA VAL A 77 -22.38 5.24 0.43
C VAL A 77 -23.60 6.04 0.89
N ASP A 78 -23.49 6.68 2.06
CA ASP A 78 -24.63 7.39 2.66
C ASP A 78 -24.85 8.72 1.96
N THR A 79 -25.91 8.83 1.17
CA THR A 79 -26.36 10.08 0.57
C THR A 79 -27.24 10.83 1.57
N GLN A 80 -26.70 11.30 2.69
CA GLN A 80 -27.49 12.16 3.58
C GLN A 80 -27.78 13.49 2.88
N GLN A 81 -29.07 13.80 2.72
CA GLN A 81 -29.59 15.15 2.50
C GLN A 81 -29.81 15.84 3.85
#